data_AF-A0A5C5SKX1-F1
#
_entry.id   AF-A0A5C5SKX1-F1
#
_cell.length_a   1.000
_cell.length_b   1.000
_cell.length_c   1.000
_cell.angle_alpha   90.00
_cell.angle_beta   90.00
_cell.angle_gamma   90.00
#
_symmetry.space_group_name_H-M   'P 1'
#
loop_
_entity.id
_entity.type
_entity.pdbx_description
1 polymer ?
#
loop_
_entity_poly.entity_id
_entity_poly.type
_entity_poly.pdbx_seq_one_letter_code
_entity_poly.pdbx_strand_id
1 'polypeptide(L)'
;MPYTWFYIIIGLILLIILSNSFLPLWLRTLIGAYYLVIAAVFVTETNRINAKYEGITPVPDAYWDENSAWVETASNFIFLPFIGLLIFIYIKWFMKVQTKIAKTLVLVSLLPAACVIFFFLFMFNFGYGYRP
;
A
#
# COMPACT_ATOMS: atom_id res chain seq x y z
N MET A 1 -19.01 0.30 3.57
CA MET A 1 -17.91 0.40 4.55
C MET A 1 -16.79 1.20 3.91
N PRO A 2 -16.57 2.46 4.33
CA PRO A 2 -15.82 3.45 3.55
C PRO A 2 -14.32 3.18 3.39
N TYR A 3 -13.77 2.10 3.96
CA TYR A 3 -12.32 1.83 3.96
C TYR A 3 -11.95 0.35 3.77
N THR A 4 -12.87 -0.50 3.28
CA THR A 4 -12.65 -1.96 3.22
C THR A 4 -11.38 -2.33 2.44
N TRP A 5 -11.23 -1.81 1.22
CA TRP A 5 -10.04 -2.09 0.40
C TRP A 5 -8.76 -1.59 1.04
N PHE A 6 -8.84 -0.46 1.75
CA PHE A 6 -7.70 0.13 2.41
C PHE A 6 -7.19 -0.77 3.54
N TYR A 7 -8.09 -1.24 4.41
CA TYR A 7 -7.73 -2.15 5.49
C TYR A 7 -7.24 -3.51 4.97
N ILE A 8 -7.77 -4.01 3.86
CA ILE A 8 -7.24 -5.22 3.20
C ILE A 8 -5.80 -5.01 2.76
N ILE A 9 -5.49 -3.89 2.09
CA ILE A 9 -4.13 -3.56 1.64
C ILE A 9 -3.17 -3.48 2.84
N ILE A 10 -3.51 -2.71 3.87
CA ILE A 10 -2.67 -2.56 5.07
C ILE A 10 -2.51 -3.90 5.79
N GLY A 11 -3.57 -4.68 5.93
CA GLY A 11 -3.53 -6.01 6.56
C GLY A 11 -2.60 -6.97 5.83
N LEU A 12 -2.63 -6.99 4.49
CA LEU A 12 -1.74 -7.81 3.68
C LEU A 12 -0.28 -7.36 3.80
N ILE A 13 -0.02 -6.04 3.77
CA ILE A 13 1.32 -5.48 3.96
C ILE A 13 1.88 -5.90 5.33
N LEU A 14 1.11 -5.71 6.40
CA LEU A 14 1.50 -6.10 7.76
C LEU A 14 1.73 -7.60 7.87
N LEU A 15 0.89 -8.43 7.26
CA LEU A 15 1.06 -9.88 7.23
C LEU A 15 2.40 -10.25 6.57
N ILE A 16 2.71 -9.67 5.42
CA ILE A 16 3.99 -9.90 4.73
C ILE A 16 5.17 -9.49 5.61
N ILE A 17 5.12 -8.32 6.27
CA ILE A 17 6.19 -7.84 7.16
C ILE A 17 6.38 -8.77 8.36
N LEU A 18 5.29 -9.11 9.05
CA LEU A 18 5.34 -9.88 10.29
C LEU A 18 5.79 -11.33 10.06
N SER A 19 5.36 -11.94 8.94
CA SER A 19 5.73 -13.29 8.55
C SER A 19 7.12 -13.40 7.91
N ASN A 20 7.79 -12.30 7.57
CA ASN A 20 9.05 -12.35 6.84
C ASN A 20 10.27 -12.65 7.74
N SER A 21 10.90 -13.81 7.54
CA SER A 21 12.08 -14.23 8.31
C SER A 21 13.37 -13.43 8.07
N PHE A 22 13.48 -12.67 6.96
CA PHE A 22 14.68 -11.88 6.66
C PHE A 22 14.77 -10.57 7.45
N LEU A 23 13.66 -10.12 8.04
CA LEU A 23 13.62 -8.90 8.84
C LEU A 23 13.84 -9.25 10.31
N PRO A 24 14.77 -8.60 11.04
CA PRO A 24 14.85 -8.72 12.49
C PRO A 24 13.61 -8.11 13.14
N LEU A 25 13.26 -8.57 14.35
CA LEU A 25 12.02 -8.17 15.04
C LEU A 25 11.87 -6.65 15.15
N TRP A 26 12.92 -5.94 15.56
CA TRP A 26 12.89 -4.48 15.70
C TRP A 26 12.51 -3.76 14.40
N LEU A 27 13.00 -4.26 13.25
CA LEU A 27 12.72 -3.67 11.94
C LEU A 27 11.28 -3.99 11.52
N ARG A 28 10.76 -5.19 11.82
CA ARG A 28 9.34 -5.52 11.61
C ARG A 28 8.44 -4.59 12.43
N THR A 29 8.79 -4.32 13.68
CA THR A 29 8.05 -3.42 14.55
C THR A 29 8.09 -1.98 14.03
N LEU A 30 9.25 -1.49 13.60
CA LEU A 30 9.41 -0.14 13.06
C LEU A 30 8.58 0.06 11.78
N ILE A 31 8.68 -0.87 10.83
CA ILE A 31 7.91 -0.82 9.57
C ILE A 31 6.42 -1.01 9.86
N GLY A 32 6.05 -1.91 10.77
CA GLY A 32 4.67 -2.09 11.19
C GLY A 32 4.07 -0.81 11.77
N ALA A 33 4.79 -0.15 12.68
CA ALA A 33 4.39 1.13 13.26
C ALA A 33 4.23 2.21 12.17
N TYR A 34 5.14 2.27 11.19
CA TYR A 34 5.00 3.16 10.04
C TYR A 34 3.66 2.98 9.31
N TYR A 35 3.28 1.75 8.96
CA TYR A 35 2.02 1.51 8.25
C TYR A 35 0.79 1.79 9.13
N LEU A 36 0.87 1.58 10.44
CA LEU A 36 -0.21 1.95 11.36
C LEU A 36 -0.39 3.47 11.43
N VAL A 37 0.70 4.24 11.47
CA VAL A 37 0.66 5.71 11.44
C VAL A 37 0.07 6.20 10.13
N ILE A 38 0.55 5.70 8.99
CA ILE A 38 0.00 6.06 7.68
C ILE A 38 -1.49 5.73 7.60
N ALA A 39 -1.92 4.62 8.20
CA ALA A 39 -3.33 4.26 8.23
C ALA A 39 -4.20 5.19 9.06
N ALA A 40 -3.71 5.61 10.24
CA ALA A 40 -4.40 6.62 11.04
C ALA A 40 -4.50 7.95 10.28
N VAL A 41 -3.40 8.41 9.68
CA VAL A 41 -3.37 9.66 8.91
C VAL A 41 -4.30 9.61 7.70
N PHE A 42 -4.30 8.50 6.94
CA PHE A 42 -5.20 8.32 5.80
C PHE A 42 -6.67 8.47 6.18
N VAL A 43 -7.11 7.78 7.23
CA VAL A 43 -8.49 7.82 7.68
C VAL A 43 -8.85 9.22 8.21
N THR A 44 -7.99 9.83 9.00
CA THR A 44 -8.24 11.15 9.58
C THR A 44 -8.36 12.23 8.51
N GLU A 45 -7.43 12.29 7.55
CA GLU A 45 -7.47 13.30 6.48
C GLU A 45 -8.64 13.07 5.52
N THR A 46 -8.94 11.82 5.17
CA THR A 46 -10.10 11.51 4.32
C THR A 46 -11.40 11.94 5.00
N ASN A 47 -11.54 11.67 6.30
CA ASN A 47 -12.70 12.14 7.07
C ASN A 47 -12.74 13.68 7.17
N ARG A 48 -11.60 14.35 7.34
CA ARG A 48 -11.53 15.82 7.36
C ARG A 48 -11.99 16.42 6.04
N ILE A 49 -11.52 15.89 4.90
CA ILE A 49 -11.92 16.33 3.56
C ILE A 49 -13.42 16.09 3.38
N ASN A 50 -13.93 14.89 3.69
CA ASN A 50 -15.35 14.58 3.58
C ASN A 50 -16.23 15.52 4.43
N ALA A 51 -15.84 15.78 5.68
CA ALA A 51 -16.57 16.69 6.57
C ALA A 51 -16.56 18.14 6.07
N LYS A 52 -15.45 18.60 5.44
CA LYS A 52 -15.33 19.95 4.88
C LYS A 52 -16.34 20.23 3.77
N TYR A 53 -16.71 19.22 2.99
CA TYR A 53 -17.64 19.35 1.86
C TYR A 53 -19.00 18.69 2.12
N GLU A 54 -19.29 18.34 3.37
CA GLU A 54 -20.54 17.71 3.76
C GLU A 54 -21.74 18.63 3.51
N GLY A 55 -22.83 18.08 2.97
CA GLY A 55 -24.06 18.83 2.69
C GLY A 55 -24.02 19.70 1.43
N ILE A 56 -22.89 19.77 0.71
CA ILE A 56 -22.78 20.51 -0.56
C ILE A 56 -23.15 19.57 -1.72
N THR A 57 -24.25 19.88 -2.41
CA THR A 57 -24.69 19.14 -3.60
C THR A 57 -24.89 20.08 -4.78
N PRO A 58 -24.36 19.75 -5.98
CA PRO A 58 -23.50 18.60 -6.29
C PRO A 58 -22.11 18.72 -5.63
N VAL A 59 -21.39 17.60 -5.52
CA VAL A 59 -20.03 17.58 -4.97
C VAL A 59 -19.13 18.50 -5.80
N PRO A 60 -18.51 19.53 -5.21
CA PRO A 60 -17.78 20.54 -5.95
C PRO A 60 -16.45 20.01 -6.49
N ASP A 61 -15.97 20.59 -7.59
CA ASP A 61 -14.66 20.26 -8.19
C ASP A 61 -13.51 20.38 -7.19
N ALA A 62 -13.58 21.36 -6.28
CA ALA A 62 -12.61 21.56 -5.21
C ALA A 62 -12.47 20.34 -4.27
N TYR A 63 -13.55 19.57 -4.05
CA TYR A 63 -13.47 18.31 -3.31
C TYR A 63 -12.62 17.30 -4.06
N TRP A 64 -12.89 17.12 -5.36
CA TRP A 64 -12.17 16.15 -6.18
C TRP A 64 -10.70 16.48 -6.30
N ASP A 65 -10.36 17.76 -6.51
CA ASP A 65 -8.96 18.19 -6.58
C ASP A 65 -8.21 17.93 -5.26
N GLU A 66 -8.81 18.26 -4.11
CA GLU A 66 -8.21 18.02 -2.78
C GLU A 66 -8.10 16.51 -2.47
N ASN A 67 -9.17 15.76 -2.75
CA ASN A 67 -9.25 14.33 -2.44
C ASN A 67 -8.33 13.50 -3.36
N SER A 68 -8.33 13.73 -4.66
CA SER A 68 -7.47 13.00 -5.60
C SER A 68 -5.98 13.26 -5.32
N ALA A 69 -5.59 14.52 -5.03
CA ALA A 69 -4.22 14.86 -4.64
C ALA A 69 -3.81 14.18 -3.33
N TRP A 70 -4.72 14.13 -2.35
CA TRP A 70 -4.48 13.41 -1.11
C TRP A 70 -4.30 11.90 -1.33
N VAL A 71 -5.18 11.29 -2.12
CA VAL A 71 -5.13 9.85 -2.39
C VAL A 71 -3.87 9.47 -3.17
N GLU A 72 -3.44 10.27 -4.14
CA GLU A 72 -2.17 10.07 -4.84
C GLU A 72 -0.99 10.10 -3.86
N THR A 73 -0.97 11.10 -2.98
CA THR A 73 0.07 11.26 -1.96
C THR A 73 0.09 10.07 -1.00
N ALA A 74 -1.06 9.67 -0.48
CA ALA A 74 -1.20 8.51 0.39
C ALA A 74 -0.80 7.21 -0.32
N SER A 75 -1.16 7.06 -1.60
CA SER A 75 -0.77 5.91 -2.43
C SER A 75 0.76 5.80 -2.50
N ASN A 76 1.45 6.90 -2.75
CA ASN A 76 2.91 6.92 -2.78
C ASN A 76 3.53 6.55 -1.43
N PHE A 77 3.00 7.07 -0.32
CA PHE A 77 3.46 6.71 1.03
C PHE A 77 3.20 5.24 1.40
N ILE A 78 2.17 4.61 0.86
CA ILE A 78 1.87 3.20 1.09
C ILE A 78 2.73 2.30 0.19
N PHE A 79 2.68 2.53 -1.12
CA PHE A 79 3.19 1.56 -2.10
C PHE A 79 4.68 1.72 -2.38
N LEU A 80 5.27 2.92 -2.37
CA LEU A 80 6.71 3.05 -2.67
C LEU A 80 7.60 2.38 -1.61
N PRO A 81 7.40 2.60 -0.30
CA PRO A 81 8.17 1.88 0.72
C PRO A 81 7.90 0.37 0.67
N PHE A 82 6.67 -0.04 0.35
CA PHE A 82 6.32 -1.45 0.22
C PHE A 82 7.05 -2.12 -0.95
N ILE A 83 7.11 -1.46 -2.11
CA ILE A 83 7.88 -1.93 -3.27
C ILE A 83 9.36 -2.07 -2.91
N GLY A 84 9.95 -1.06 -2.24
CA GLY A 84 11.33 -1.13 -1.76
C GLY A 84 11.57 -2.33 -0.82
N LEU A 85 10.64 -2.57 0.11
CA LEU A 85 10.69 -3.71 1.02
C LEU A 85 10.62 -5.05 0.26
N LEU A 86 9.71 -5.17 -0.71
CA LEU A 86 9.56 -6.38 -1.51
C LEU A 86 10.82 -6.65 -2.33
N ILE A 87 11.41 -5.63 -2.97
CA ILE A 87 12.68 -5.76 -3.69
C ILE A 87 13.76 -6.30 -2.74
N PHE A 88 13.88 -5.74 -1.53
CA PHE A 88 14.83 -6.23 -0.54
C PHE A 88 14.59 -7.72 -0.19
N ILE A 89 13.34 -8.11 0.06
CA ILE A 89 12.96 -9.49 0.37
C ILE A 89 13.32 -10.42 -0.80
N TYR A 90 13.04 -10.02 -2.04
CA TYR A 90 13.34 -10.80 -3.23
C TYR A 90 14.85 -10.97 -3.44
N ILE A 91 15.65 -9.92 -3.21
CA ILE A 91 17.12 -10.01 -3.27
C ILE A 91 17.63 -11.00 -2.22
N LYS A 92 17.15 -10.91 -0.98
CA LYS A 92 17.53 -11.85 0.10
C LYS A 92 17.14 -13.28 -0.24
N TRP A 93 15.96 -13.48 -0.83
CA TRP A 93 15.50 -14.80 -1.22
C TRP A 93 16.34 -15.38 -2.36
N PHE A 94 16.66 -14.59 -3.38
CA PHE A 94 17.52 -14.98 -4.49
C PHE A 94 18.93 -15.36 -4.03
N MET A 95 19.51 -14.61 -3.08
CA MET A 95 20.82 -14.91 -2.49
C MET A 95 20.83 -16.20 -1.67
N LYS A 96 19.73 -16.54 -0.99
CA LYS A 96 19.63 -17.71 -0.12
C LYS A 96 19.50 -19.03 -0.90
N VAL A 97 18.90 -18.99 -2.07
CA VAL A 97 18.64 -20.18 -2.89
C VAL A 97 19.92 -20.66 -3.59
N GLN A 98 20.24 -21.95 -3.49
CA GLN A 98 21.47 -22.50 -4.08
C GLN A 98 21.29 -23.02 -5.51
N THR A 99 20.11 -23.54 -5.87
CA THR A 99 19.90 -24.17 -7.17
C THR A 99 19.51 -23.15 -8.24
N LYS A 100 20.00 -23.35 -9.47
CA LYS A 100 19.68 -22.48 -10.62
C LYS A 100 18.17 -22.44 -10.90
N ILE A 101 17.50 -23.59 -10.81
CA ILE A 101 16.05 -23.70 -11.03
C ILE A 101 15.27 -22.84 -10.04
N ALA A 102 15.58 -22.94 -8.74
CA ALA A 102 14.85 -22.16 -7.75
C ALA A 102 15.18 -20.66 -7.84
N LYS A 103 16.40 -20.27 -8.24
CA LYS A 103 16.70 -18.86 -8.58
C LYS A 103 15.84 -18.35 -9.73
N THR A 104 15.66 -19.14 -10.78
CA THR A 104 14.76 -18.79 -11.89
C THR A 104 13.31 -18.65 -11.40
N LEU A 105 12.84 -19.56 -10.54
CA LEU A 105 11.48 -19.47 -9.97
C LEU A 105 11.27 -18.19 -9.15
N VAL A 106 12.25 -17.78 -8.34
CA VAL A 106 12.21 -16.51 -7.60
C VAL A 106 12.14 -15.32 -8.56
N LEU A 107 12.90 -15.32 -9.64
CA LEU A 107 12.84 -14.25 -10.63
C LEU A 107 11.50 -14.22 -11.37
N VAL A 108 10.98 -15.37 -11.78
CA VAL A 108 9.69 -15.47 -12.47
C VAL A 108 8.54 -15.04 -11.56
N SER A 109 8.61 -15.31 -10.24
CA SER A 109 7.56 -14.91 -9.30
C SER A 109 7.49 -13.39 -9.05
N LEU A 110 8.48 -12.61 -9.50
CA LEU A 110 8.39 -11.15 -9.50
C LEU A 110 7.25 -10.64 -10.39
N LEU A 111 6.96 -11.30 -11.51
CA LEU A 111 5.89 -10.90 -12.41
C LEU A 111 4.50 -10.96 -11.76
N PRO A 112 4.04 -12.10 -11.20
CA PRO A 112 2.75 -12.14 -10.52
C PRO A 112 2.73 -11.21 -9.29
N ALA A 113 3.85 -11.06 -8.57
CA ALA A 113 3.92 -10.10 -7.46
C ALA A 113 3.71 -8.65 -7.94
N ALA A 114 4.35 -8.25 -9.03
CA ALA A 114 4.17 -6.93 -9.63
C ALA A 114 2.72 -6.72 -10.08
N CYS A 115 2.10 -7.70 -10.75
CA CYS A 115 0.69 -7.63 -11.15
C CYS A 115 -0.23 -7.41 -9.94
N VAL A 116 0.00 -8.11 -8.83
CA VAL A 116 -0.77 -7.94 -7.60
C VAL A 116 -0.60 -6.54 -7.01
N ILE A 117 0.63 -6.00 -6.99
CA ILE A 117 0.89 -4.62 -6.53
C ILE A 117 0.16 -3.62 -7.41
N PHE A 118 0.28 -3.73 -8.73
CA PHE A 118 -0.40 -2.84 -9.68
C PHE A 118 -1.92 -2.91 -9.52
N PHE A 119 -2.48 -4.11 -9.31
CA PHE A 119 -3.89 -4.28 -9.04
C PHE A 119 -4.31 -3.52 -7.76
N PHE A 120 -3.58 -3.67 -6.66
CA PHE A 120 -3.91 -2.96 -5.42
C PHE A 120 -3.70 -1.44 -5.52
N LEU A 121 -2.66 -1.01 -6.23
CA LEU A 121 -2.41 0.41 -6.51
C LEU A 121 -3.57 1.01 -7.32
N PHE A 122 -4.02 0.31 -8.36
CA PHE A 122 -5.18 0.70 -9.14
C PHE A 122 -6.44 0.76 -8.28
N MET A 123 -6.76 -0.32 -7.55
CA MET A 123 -7.95 -0.40 -6.71
C MET A 123 -7.98 0.67 -5.62
N PHE A 124 -6.82 1.03 -5.05
CA PHE A 124 -6.72 2.10 -4.07
C PHE A 124 -7.01 3.47 -4.70
N ASN A 125 -6.32 3.82 -5.79
CA ASN A 125 -6.52 5.13 -6.42
C ASN A 125 -7.93 5.26 -7.04
N PHE A 126 -8.42 4.19 -7.67
CA PHE A 126 -9.77 4.14 -8.22
C PHE A 126 -10.84 4.23 -7.13
N GLY A 127 -10.67 3.48 -6.03
CA GLY A 127 -11.66 3.40 -4.97
C GLY A 127 -11.76 4.67 -4.12
N TYR A 128 -10.67 5.42 -3.97
CA TYR A 128 -10.64 6.58 -3.07
C TYR A 128 -10.45 7.92 -3.77
N GLY A 129 -9.79 7.96 -4.93
CA GLY A 129 -9.36 9.20 -5.59
C GLY A 129 -10.01 9.47 -6.94
N TYR A 130 -10.86 8.58 -7.45
CA TYR A 130 -11.50 8.75 -8.76
C TYR A 130 -12.69 9.71 -8.68
N ARG A 131 -12.72 10.70 -9.58
CA ARG A 131 -13.86 11.59 -9.83
C ARG A 131 -14.85 10.90 -10.80
N PRO A 132 -16.06 10.53 -10.37
CA PRO A 132 -17.09 9.89 -11.18
C PRO A 132 -17.70 10.81 -12.24
#